data_AF-A0A820R653-F1
#
_entry.id   AF-A0A820R653-F1
#
_cell.length_a   1.000
_cell.length_b   1.000
_cell.length_c   1.000
_cell.angle_alpha   90.00
_cell.angle_beta   90.00
_cell.angle_gamma   90.00
#
_symmetry.space_group_name_H-M   'P 1'
#
loop_
_entity.id
_entity.type
_entity.pdbx_description
1 polymer ?
#
loop_
_entity_poly.entity_id
_entity_poly.type
_entity_poly.pdbx_seq_one_letter_code
_entity_poly.pdbx_strand_id
1 'polypeptide(L)'
;ILLLRDGETVEDLLKLSPEELLLRWFNYQLHRSQYKGKAVSNFSGDIKSSEAYTYLLNVIAPANTTPALTLNPLNENDLRQRAELMLKESDKIKARAHITPDDVVKGNPRLNFA
;
A
#
# COMPACT_ATOMS: atom_id res chain seq x y z
N ILE A 1 3.81 16.29 8.07
CA ILE A 1 4.11 15.49 6.87
C ILE A 1 3.67 16.31 5.69
N LEU A 2 4.59 16.84 4.87
CA LEU A 2 4.24 17.57 3.66
C LEU A 2 4.47 16.61 2.48
N LEU A 3 3.43 16.33 1.71
CA LEU A 3 3.50 15.54 0.46
C LEU A 3 4.04 16.38 -0.72
N LEU A 4 4.55 17.58 -0.45
CA LEU A 4 5.11 18.47 -1.44
C LEU A 4 6.45 17.93 -1.92
N ARG A 5 6.65 17.90 -3.23
CA ARG A 5 7.97 17.71 -3.82
C ARG A 5 8.72 19.05 -3.85
N ASP A 6 10.02 18.99 -4.10
CA ASP A 6 10.86 20.18 -4.17
C ASP A 6 10.32 21.16 -5.23
N GLY A 7 10.02 22.39 -4.78
CA GLY A 7 9.49 23.46 -5.63
C GLY A 7 7.98 23.47 -5.84
N GLU A 8 7.22 22.53 -5.26
CA GLU A 8 5.75 22.54 -5.33
C GLU A 8 5.11 23.36 -4.20
N THR A 9 3.99 24.01 -4.52
CA THR A 9 3.16 24.73 -3.56
C THR A 9 2.00 23.86 -3.05
N VAL A 10 1.35 24.29 -1.96
CA VAL A 10 0.13 23.61 -1.46
C VAL A 10 -0.97 23.66 -2.53
N GLU A 11 -1.08 24.76 -3.27
CA GLU A 11 -2.02 24.94 -4.37
C GLU A 11 -1.78 23.91 -5.48
N ASP A 12 -0.54 23.54 -5.77
CA ASP A 12 -0.23 22.51 -6.76
C ASP A 12 -0.64 21.11 -6.28
N LEU A 13 -0.49 20.83 -4.99
CA LEU A 13 -0.96 19.59 -4.38
C LEU A 13 -2.49 19.48 -4.46
N LEU A 14 -3.21 20.58 -4.24
CA LEU A 14 -4.68 20.64 -4.30
C LEU A 14 -5.24 20.47 -5.72
N LYS A 15 -4.43 20.65 -6.77
CA LYS A 15 -4.82 20.41 -8.16
C LYS A 15 -4.79 18.92 -8.54
N LEU A 16 -4.12 18.08 -7.75
CA LEU A 16 -4.04 16.65 -8.02
C LEU A 16 -5.41 16.00 -7.87
N SER A 17 -5.70 15.04 -8.74
CA SER A 17 -6.83 14.14 -8.54
C SER A 17 -6.65 13.33 -7.25
N PRO A 18 -7.74 12.81 -6.66
CA PRO A 18 -7.66 11.94 -5.49
C PRO A 18 -6.73 10.73 -5.70
N GLU A 19 -6.70 10.17 -6.92
CA GLU A 19 -5.84 9.04 -7.27
C GLU A 19 -4.36 9.42 -7.30
N GLU A 20 -4.01 10.56 -7.92
CA GLU A 20 -2.64 11.05 -7.96
C GLU A 20 -2.14 11.41 -6.56
N LEU A 21 -3.00 12.01 -5.74
CA LEU A 21 -2.67 12.33 -4.36
C LEU A 21 -2.44 11.06 -3.54
N LEU A 22 -3.27 10.02 -3.73
CA LEU A 22 -3.11 8.74 -3.06
C LEU A 22 -1.83 8.02 -3.51
N LEU A 23 -1.53 7.99 -4.81
CA LEU A 23 -0.27 7.43 -5.33
C LEU A 23 0.93 8.16 -4.73
N ARG A 24 0.86 9.48 -4.60
CA ARG A 24 1.92 10.28 -4.01
C ARG A 24 2.12 9.95 -2.53
N TRP A 25 1.03 9.88 -1.76
CA TRP A 25 1.08 9.45 -0.36
C TRP A 25 1.61 8.02 -0.21
N PHE A 26 1.16 7.10 -1.04
CA PHE A 26 1.58 5.69 -1.03
C PHE A 26 3.10 5.58 -1.22
N ASN A 27 3.62 6.21 -2.28
CA ASN A 27 5.05 6.20 -2.56
C ASN A 27 5.86 6.93 -1.48
N TYR A 28 5.33 8.01 -0.91
CA TYR A 28 5.97 8.69 0.22
C TYR A 28 6.17 7.74 1.42
N GLN A 29 5.19 6.89 1.74
CA GLN A 29 5.36 5.88 2.79
C GLN A 29 6.34 4.79 2.38
N LEU A 30 6.29 4.32 1.13
CA LEU A 30 7.22 3.30 0.63
C LEU A 30 8.68 3.78 0.70
N HIS A 31 8.97 5.04 0.37
CA HIS A 31 10.31 5.62 0.49
C HIS A 31 10.84 5.66 1.92
N ARG A 32 9.97 5.61 2.92
CA ARG A 32 10.32 5.54 4.35
C ARG A 32 10.38 4.10 4.87
N SER A 33 10.02 3.13 4.03
CA SER A 33 10.08 1.70 4.32
C SER A 33 11.39 1.09 3.80
N GLN A 34 11.57 -0.22 4.00
CA GLN A 34 12.67 -0.98 3.39
C GLN A 34 12.38 -1.44 1.95
N TYR A 35 11.27 -1.00 1.35
CA TYR A 35 10.88 -1.36 -0.02
C TYR A 35 11.94 -0.93 -1.04
N LYS A 36 12.40 -1.88 -1.85
CA LYS A 36 13.39 -1.67 -2.92
C LYS A 36 12.83 -1.82 -4.33
N GLY A 37 11.51 -2.01 -4.46
CA GLY A 37 10.85 -2.13 -5.75
C GLY A 37 10.68 -0.78 -6.45
N LYS A 38 10.03 -0.81 -7.62
CA LYS A 38 9.73 0.40 -8.39
C LYS A 38 8.63 1.21 -7.70
N ALA A 39 8.65 2.53 -7.88
CA ALA A 39 7.55 3.37 -7.43
C ALA A 39 6.22 2.90 -8.05
N VAL A 40 5.16 2.88 -7.23
CA VAL A 40 3.82 2.50 -7.64
C VAL A 40 3.24 3.62 -8.49
N SER A 41 2.86 3.31 -9.73
CA SER A 41 2.29 4.25 -10.69
C SER A 41 0.78 4.08 -10.88
N ASN A 42 0.19 2.98 -10.38
CA ASN A 42 -1.22 2.65 -10.51
C ASN A 42 -1.67 1.67 -9.41
N PHE A 43 -2.96 1.65 -9.08
CA PHE A 43 -3.56 0.67 -8.14
C PHE A 43 -4.04 -0.61 -8.85
N SER A 44 -3.32 -1.04 -9.87
CA SER A 44 -3.63 -2.24 -10.66
C SER A 44 -2.43 -3.17 -10.75
N GLY A 45 -1.71 -3.21 -11.88
CA GLY A 45 -0.51 -4.02 -12.10
C GLY A 45 0.54 -3.91 -11.00
N ASP A 46 0.82 -2.69 -10.54
CA ASP A 46 1.95 -2.43 -9.63
C ASP A 46 1.73 -2.95 -8.21
N ILE A 47 0.48 -3.25 -7.84
CA ILE A 47 0.10 -3.72 -6.51
C ILE A 47 -0.27 -5.20 -6.46
N LYS A 48 -0.38 -5.89 -7.60
CA LYS A 48 -0.88 -7.28 -7.70
C LYS A 48 -0.08 -8.28 -6.86
N SER A 49 1.22 -8.03 -6.70
CA SER A 49 2.12 -8.92 -5.97
C SER A 49 2.00 -8.77 -4.45
N SER A 50 1.18 -7.85 -3.94
CA SER A 50 1.04 -7.53 -2.51
C SER A 50 2.31 -7.05 -1.81
N GLU A 51 3.45 -6.94 -2.48
CA GLU A 51 4.71 -6.49 -1.86
C GLU A 51 4.60 -5.05 -1.40
N ALA A 52 4.18 -4.15 -2.29
CA ALA A 52 3.99 -2.74 -2.00
C ALA A 52 3.01 -2.53 -0.84
N TYR A 53 1.89 -3.27 -0.82
CA TYR A 53 0.95 -3.23 0.31
C TYR A 53 1.57 -3.73 1.61
N THR A 54 2.34 -4.83 1.57
CA THR A 54 2.96 -5.38 2.78
C THR A 54 3.92 -4.38 3.43
N TYR A 55 4.74 -3.69 2.63
CA TYR A 55 5.61 -2.62 3.15
C TYR A 55 4.83 -1.40 3.62
N LEU A 56 3.80 -0.97 2.88
CA LEU A 56 2.96 0.15 3.28
C LEU A 56 2.33 -0.12 4.66
N LEU A 57 1.66 -1.26 4.82
CA LEU A 57 0.99 -1.65 6.07
C LEU A 57 1.97 -1.61 7.24
N ASN A 58 3.18 -2.12 7.05
CA ASN A 58 4.20 -2.13 8.09
C ASN A 58 4.65 -0.72 8.51
N VAL A 59 4.74 0.24 7.58
CA VAL A 59 5.13 1.63 7.89
C VAL A 59 4.00 2.44 8.54
N ILE A 60 2.75 2.21 8.13
CA ILE A 60 1.61 2.97 8.66
C ILE A 60 1.06 2.40 9.96
N ALA A 61 1.45 1.17 10.32
CA ALA A 61 1.02 0.53 11.54
C ALA A 61 1.39 1.37 12.79
N PRO A 62 0.43 1.61 13.70
CA PRO A 62 0.73 2.21 14.99
C PRO A 62 1.78 1.41 15.75
N ALA A 63 2.71 2.08 16.42
CA ALA A 63 3.80 1.44 17.16
C ALA A 63 3.32 0.50 18.29
N ASN A 64 2.11 0.70 18.79
CA ASN A 64 1.47 -0.10 19.83
C ASN A 64 0.55 -1.21 19.29
N THR A 65 0.58 -1.50 17.99
CA THR A 65 -0.20 -2.60 17.42
C THR A 65 0.24 -3.94 18.00
N THR A 66 -0.70 -4.70 18.55
CA THR A 66 -0.45 -6.00 19.18
C THR A 66 -1.43 -7.05 18.63
N PRO A 67 -0.94 -8.15 18.01
CA PRO A 67 0.46 -8.41 17.67
C PRO A 67 1.00 -7.42 16.63
N ALA A 68 2.32 -7.18 16.65
CA ALA A 68 2.96 -6.31 15.68
C ALA A 68 2.77 -6.82 14.24
N LEU A 69 2.79 -5.89 13.29
CA LEU A 69 2.79 -6.25 11.88
C LEU A 69 4.17 -6.78 11.49
N THR A 70 4.17 -7.76 10.59
CA THR A 70 5.39 -8.40 10.11
C THR A 70 5.48 -8.32 8.60
N LEU A 71 6.70 -8.44 8.07
CA LEU A 71 6.94 -8.59 6.64
C LEU A 71 6.88 -10.06 6.18
N ASN A 72 6.34 -10.97 7.00
CA ASN A 72 6.22 -12.39 6.69
C ASN A 72 5.51 -12.72 5.36
N PRO A 73 4.50 -11.95 4.89
CA PRO A 73 3.89 -12.21 3.59
C PRO A 73 4.93 -12.26 2.45
N LEU A 74 6.03 -11.49 2.55
CA LEU A 74 7.07 -11.44 1.50
C LEU A 74 7.83 -12.76 1.31
N ASN A 75 7.77 -13.68 2.28
CA ASN A 75 8.39 -14.99 2.17
C ASN A 75 7.54 -16.00 1.37
N GLU A 76 6.28 -15.67 1.10
CA GLU A 76 5.38 -16.51 0.30
C GLU A 76 5.60 -16.26 -1.20
N ASN A 77 5.71 -17.33 -1.98
CA ASN A 77 5.95 -17.26 -3.42
C ASN A 77 4.64 -17.23 -4.21
N ASP A 78 3.59 -17.89 -3.74
CA ASP A 78 2.29 -17.87 -4.38
C ASP A 78 1.60 -16.51 -4.15
N LEU A 79 1.27 -15.80 -5.22
CA LEU A 79 0.75 -14.43 -5.13
C LEU A 79 -0.59 -14.37 -4.41
N ARG A 80 -1.44 -15.38 -4.55
CA ARG A 80 -2.76 -15.44 -3.90
C ARG A 80 -2.60 -15.68 -2.40
N GLN A 81 -1.75 -16.62 -2.00
CA GLN A 81 -1.44 -16.87 -0.59
C GLN A 81 -0.75 -15.67 0.05
N ARG A 82 0.16 -15.02 -0.66
CA ARG A 82 0.79 -13.78 -0.22
C ARG A 82 -0.24 -12.67 0.00
N ALA A 83 -1.18 -12.49 -0.92
CA ALA A 83 -2.27 -11.53 -0.77
C ALA A 83 -3.15 -11.85 0.44
N GLU A 84 -3.46 -13.12 0.69
CA GLU A 84 -4.16 -13.56 1.89
C GLU A 84 -3.41 -13.22 3.18
N LEU A 85 -2.09 -13.48 3.23
CA LEU A 85 -1.26 -13.12 4.37
C LEU A 85 -1.18 -11.60 4.57
N MET A 86 -1.06 -10.83 3.49
CA MET A 86 -1.08 -9.36 3.53
C MET A 86 -2.41 -8.84 4.09
N LEU A 87 -3.54 -9.40 3.67
CA LEU A 87 -4.85 -9.05 4.21
C LEU A 87 -5.02 -9.44 5.69
N LYS A 88 -4.40 -10.54 6.13
CA LYS A 88 -4.35 -10.90 7.56
C LYS A 88 -3.49 -9.92 8.39
N GLU A 89 -2.41 -9.38 7.80
CA GLU A 89 -1.64 -8.31 8.46
C GLU A 89 -2.45 -7.02 8.55
N SER A 90 -3.26 -6.67 7.53
CA SER A 90 -4.12 -5.48 7.59
C SER A 90 -5.26 -5.58 8.62
N ASP A 91 -5.76 -6.79 8.90
CA ASP A 91 -6.72 -7.05 9.99
C ASP A 91 -6.22 -6.57 11.35
N LYS A 92 -4.91 -6.70 11.62
CA LYS A 92 -4.31 -6.32 12.92
C LYS A 92 -4.43 -4.83 13.22
N ILE A 93 -4.49 -3.98 12.19
CA ILE A 93 -4.71 -2.53 12.32
C ILE A 93 -6.13 -2.12 11.94
N LYS A 94 -7.07 -3.08 11.82
CA LYS A 94 -8.46 -2.86 11.42
C LYS A 94 -8.59 -2.13 10.06
N ALA A 95 -7.62 -2.37 9.16
CA ALA A 95 -7.59 -1.77 7.83
C ALA A 95 -7.98 -2.76 6.73
N ARG A 96 -8.53 -3.93 7.08
CA ARG A 96 -9.05 -4.86 6.08
C ARG A 96 -10.32 -4.31 5.45
N ALA A 97 -10.21 -3.98 4.17
CA ALA A 97 -11.34 -3.62 3.33
C ALA A 97 -12.03 -4.88 2.76
N HIS A 98 -13.14 -4.71 2.04
CA HIS A 98 -13.94 -5.79 1.44
C HIS A 98 -13.26 -6.50 0.24
N ILE A 99 -11.94 -6.36 0.11
CA ILE A 99 -11.13 -6.94 -0.97
C ILE A 99 -10.71 -8.36 -0.63
N THR A 100 -10.84 -9.27 -1.60
CA THR A 100 -10.35 -10.65 -1.48
C THR A 100 -8.93 -10.78 -2.05
N PRO A 101 -8.19 -11.86 -1.72
CA PRO A 101 -6.89 -12.13 -2.34
C PRO A 101 -6.96 -12.18 -3.88
N ASP A 102 -8.07 -12.70 -4.41
CA ASP A 102 -8.28 -12.79 -5.86
C ASP A 102 -8.42 -11.40 -6.50
N ASP A 103 -9.05 -10.46 -5.82
CA ASP A 103 -9.21 -9.09 -6.32
C ASP A 103 -7.86 -8.37 -6.39
N VAL A 104 -7.01 -8.59 -5.39
CA VAL A 104 -5.65 -8.05 -5.35
C VAL A 104 -4.81 -8.61 -6.48
N VAL A 105 -4.77 -9.94 -6.66
CA VAL A 105 -3.95 -10.57 -7.72
C VAL A 105 -4.48 -10.26 -9.12
N LYS A 106 -5.80 -10.08 -9.29
CA LYS A 106 -6.37 -9.58 -10.56
C LYS A 106 -6.04 -8.11 -10.80
N GLY A 107 -5.71 -7.36 -9.75
CA GLY A 107 -5.39 -5.93 -9.74
C GLY A 107 -6.52 -5.10 -10.31
N ASN A 108 -7.75 -5.34 -9.82
CA ASN A 108 -8.91 -4.58 -10.22
C ASN A 108 -8.83 -3.16 -9.62
N PRO A 109 -8.61 -2.10 -10.44
CA PRO A 109 -8.37 -0.75 -9.92
C PRO A 109 -9.53 -0.23 -9.07
N ARG A 110 -10.78 -0.61 -9.38
CA ARG A 110 -11.97 -0.14 -8.66
C ARG A 110 -12.06 -0.68 -7.23
N LEU A 111 -11.58 -1.90 -7.00
CA LEU A 111 -11.65 -2.54 -5.68
C LEU A 111 -10.47 -2.15 -4.79
N ASN A 112 -9.34 -1.77 -5.39
CA ASN A 112 -8.17 -1.27 -4.66
C ASN A 112 -8.30 0.20 -4.24
N PHE A 113 -9.29 0.92 -4.80
CA PHE A 113 -9.62 2.31 -4.47
C PHE A 113 -10.87 2.46 -3.60
N ALA A 114 -11.56 1.34 -3.29
CA ALA A 114 -12.83 1.31 -2.56
C ALA A 114 -12.67 1.38 -1.04
#